data_AF-A0A820SV81-F1
#
_entry.id   AF-A0A820SV81-F1
#
_cell.length_a   1.000
_cell.length_b   1.000
_cell.length_c   1.000
_cell.angle_alpha   90.00
_cell.angle_beta   90.00
_cell.angle_gamma   90.00
#
_symmetry.space_group_name_H-M   'P 1'
#
loop_
_entity.id
_entity.type
_entity.pdbx_description
1 polymer ?
#
loop_
_entity_poly.entity_id
_entity_poly.type
_entity_poly.pdbx_seq_one_letter_code
_entity_poly.pdbx_strand_id
1 'polypeptide(L)'
;DWSDDSHLWSENPDLHVELLNHKRNKRDGVFWMPFTSFVKYFECVDICKLRNNWYEVRDSANFYPSPKMMQAYYLTISRATELDITLHRKISKNLRIQRSDVSLCVTVINMEEKPNGNYRIYSIPIVSRRGQHKLVSTDGFLQPGTYVILPFLFNQINKYLDNTEFTIALHSSHVIDIQRVKFPLRIEREFLIKLCIFHGEPVRTSKNLDNDDNQSDGVTIYELKKYWDGLILLVENRHPSKYVHFHFRCTLSQNTLISRKDSQRELFDIIPPNYRQIIVTISRKSPSSSYSIGHDFQYILSSQNFIKYGEGVKQKHWPKIDESQLSDDIHLPQCIFSVKHN
;
A
#
# COMPACT_ATOMS: atom_id res chain seq x y z
N ASP A 1 -33.22 21.75 -2.20
CA ASP A 1 -33.96 20.87 -3.11
C ASP A 1 -34.28 19.56 -2.42
N TRP A 2 -35.53 19.11 -2.49
CA TRP A 2 -36.03 17.82 -1.96
C TRP A 2 -36.00 17.60 -0.45
N SER A 3 -35.74 18.65 0.34
CA SER A 3 -36.11 18.65 1.77
C SER A 3 -37.63 18.47 1.93
N ASP A 4 -38.08 18.09 3.12
CA ASP A 4 -39.51 17.81 3.39
C ASP A 4 -40.47 18.92 2.94
N ASP A 5 -40.07 20.18 3.11
CA ASP A 5 -40.90 21.34 2.76
C ASP A 5 -40.55 21.93 1.37
N SER A 6 -39.87 21.17 0.51
CA SER A 6 -39.50 21.61 -0.83
C SER A 6 -40.71 21.68 -1.76
N HIS A 7 -40.91 22.80 -2.45
CA HIS A 7 -41.98 22.98 -3.46
C HIS A 7 -41.91 21.96 -4.61
N LEU A 8 -40.71 21.45 -4.91
CA LEU A 8 -40.46 20.39 -5.91
C LEU A 8 -41.32 19.13 -5.71
N TRP A 9 -41.73 18.84 -4.47
CA TRP A 9 -42.65 17.73 -4.18
C TRP A 9 -44.05 17.98 -4.77
N SER A 10 -44.54 19.21 -4.72
CA SER A 10 -45.83 19.60 -5.31
C SER A 10 -45.81 19.56 -6.84
N GLU A 11 -44.64 19.81 -7.43
CA GLU A 11 -44.42 19.71 -8.88
C GLU A 11 -44.26 18.26 -9.35
N ASN A 12 -44.00 17.32 -8.44
CA ASN A 12 -43.77 15.90 -8.72
C ASN A 12 -44.61 15.00 -7.78
N PRO A 13 -45.95 15.04 -7.88
CA PRO A 13 -46.85 14.39 -6.95
C PRO A 13 -46.70 12.87 -6.89
N ASP A 14 -46.36 12.22 -8.01
CA ASP A 14 -46.15 10.77 -8.07
C ASP A 14 -44.93 10.34 -7.24
N LEU A 15 -43.82 11.09 -7.34
CA LEU A 15 -42.61 10.87 -6.53
C LEU A 15 -42.85 11.16 -5.05
N HIS A 16 -43.65 12.19 -4.75
CA HIS A 16 -44.03 12.52 -3.38
C HIS A 16 -44.77 11.34 -2.74
N VAL A 17 -45.74 10.76 -3.45
CA VAL A 17 -46.45 9.56 -2.98
C VAL A 17 -45.46 8.40 -2.81
N GLU A 18 -44.71 8.01 -3.83
CA GLU A 18 -43.80 6.85 -3.77
C GLU A 18 -42.77 6.94 -2.63
N LEU A 19 -42.12 8.09 -2.48
CA LEU A 19 -40.95 8.24 -1.61
C LEU A 19 -41.26 8.73 -0.19
N LEU A 20 -42.42 9.37 0.03
CA LEU A 20 -42.83 9.87 1.36
C LEU A 20 -43.97 9.07 1.99
N ASN A 21 -44.61 8.13 1.28
CA ASN A 21 -45.67 7.27 1.83
C ASN A 21 -45.25 6.50 3.10
N HIS A 22 -43.97 6.15 3.23
CA HIS A 22 -43.43 5.42 4.37
C HIS A 22 -42.86 6.31 5.48
N LYS A 23 -42.90 7.64 5.30
CA LYS A 23 -42.36 8.57 6.29
C LYS A 23 -43.33 8.68 7.46
N ARG A 24 -42.90 8.19 8.63
CA ARG A 24 -43.77 8.11 9.82
C ARG A 24 -44.02 9.48 10.46
N ASN A 25 -43.08 10.43 10.34
CA ASN A 25 -43.18 11.80 10.87
C ASN A 25 -42.13 12.73 10.22
N LYS A 26 -42.37 14.05 10.19
CA LYS A 26 -41.41 15.08 9.72
C LYS A 26 -40.08 15.17 10.51
N ARG A 27 -39.87 14.33 11.53
CA ARG A 27 -38.70 14.39 12.44
C ARG A 27 -38.04 13.03 12.68
N ASP A 28 -38.30 12.06 11.82
CA ASP A 28 -37.66 10.73 11.91
C ASP A 28 -36.19 10.72 11.46
N GLY A 29 -35.66 11.86 11.00
CA GLY A 29 -34.29 11.99 10.53
C GLY A 29 -34.06 11.45 9.13
N VAL A 30 -35.11 10.96 8.46
CA VAL A 30 -35.07 10.54 7.06
C VAL A 30 -35.30 11.77 6.19
N PHE A 31 -34.47 11.97 5.17
CA PHE A 31 -34.62 13.08 4.23
C PHE A 31 -34.14 12.66 2.84
N TRP A 32 -34.58 13.41 1.84
CA TRP A 32 -34.13 13.26 0.46
C TRP A 32 -33.23 14.43 0.09
N MET A 33 -32.30 14.18 -0.81
CA MET A 33 -31.42 15.20 -1.36
C MET A 33 -31.01 14.83 -2.79
N PRO A 34 -30.66 15.81 -3.63
CA PRO A 34 -30.02 15.52 -4.91
C PRO A 34 -28.74 14.72 -4.71
N PHE A 35 -28.48 13.76 -5.60
CA PHE A 35 -27.23 12.99 -5.58
C PHE A 35 -25.98 13.90 -5.66
N THR A 36 -26.04 15.00 -6.41
CA THR A 36 -24.97 16.01 -6.47
C THR A 36 -24.66 16.63 -5.10
N SER A 37 -25.69 16.83 -4.27
CA SER A 37 -25.51 17.29 -2.89
C SER A 37 -24.95 16.17 -2.02
N PHE A 38 -25.38 14.92 -2.21
CA PHE A 38 -24.82 13.78 -1.49
C PHE A 38 -23.31 13.68 -1.71
N VAL A 39 -22.84 13.71 -2.96
CA VAL A 39 -21.41 13.69 -3.33
C VAL A 39 -20.64 14.88 -2.74
N LYS A 40 -21.30 16.03 -2.56
CA LYS A 40 -20.69 17.23 -1.96
C LYS A 40 -20.53 17.15 -0.45
N TYR A 41 -21.51 16.58 0.26
CA TYR A 41 -21.59 16.66 1.73
C TYR A 41 -21.15 15.37 2.44
N PHE A 42 -21.24 14.21 1.77
CA PHE A 42 -20.87 12.93 2.35
C PHE A 42 -19.49 12.49 1.87
N GLU A 43 -18.61 12.19 2.82
CA GLU A 43 -17.25 11.75 2.52
C GLU A 43 -17.16 10.24 2.26
N CYS A 44 -18.06 9.44 2.84
CA CYS A 44 -17.99 7.99 2.84
C CYS A 44 -19.39 7.35 2.85
N VAL A 45 -19.48 6.14 2.28
CA VAL A 45 -20.64 5.26 2.31
C VAL A 45 -20.17 3.87 2.67
N ASP A 46 -20.75 3.29 3.72
CA ASP A 46 -20.51 1.90 4.09
C ASP A 46 -21.62 1.02 3.54
N ILE A 47 -21.25 0.00 2.75
CA ILE A 47 -22.19 -0.98 2.20
C ILE A 47 -21.83 -2.36 2.76
N CYS A 48 -22.73 -2.94 3.56
CA CYS A 48 -22.61 -4.32 3.99
C CYS A 48 -23.18 -5.24 2.92
N LYS A 49 -22.32 -5.91 2.15
CA LYS A 49 -22.74 -6.91 1.16
C LYS A 49 -23.25 -8.16 1.89
N LEU A 50 -24.52 -8.53 1.68
CA LEU A 50 -25.06 -9.82 2.06
C LEU A 50 -25.12 -10.70 0.82
N ARG A 51 -24.23 -11.70 0.74
CA ARG A 51 -24.26 -12.69 -0.34
C ARG A 51 -24.80 -14.01 0.22
N ASN A 52 -26.00 -14.39 -0.20
CA ASN A 52 -26.58 -15.68 0.18
C ASN A 52 -25.69 -16.81 -0.36
N ASN A 53 -25.53 -17.89 0.42
CA ASN A 53 -24.77 -19.10 0.08
C ASN A 53 -23.24 -18.91 -0.05
N TRP A 54 -22.68 -17.79 0.43
CA TRP A 54 -21.23 -17.64 0.56
C TRP A 54 -20.74 -18.17 1.91
N TYR A 55 -19.54 -18.73 1.91
CA TYR A 55 -18.86 -19.20 3.12
C TYR A 55 -18.09 -18.05 3.75
N GLU A 56 -18.14 -17.94 5.08
CA GLU A 56 -17.35 -16.98 5.83
C GLU A 56 -16.28 -17.70 6.66
N VAL A 57 -15.05 -17.19 6.60
CA VAL A 57 -13.98 -17.49 7.55
C VAL A 57 -13.49 -16.19 8.16
N ARG A 58 -13.42 -16.13 9.50
CA ARG A 58 -12.98 -14.96 10.24
C ARG A 58 -11.92 -15.33 11.27
N ASP A 59 -10.86 -14.54 11.33
CA ASP A 59 -9.79 -14.73 12.30
C ASP A 59 -9.27 -13.40 12.87
N SER A 60 -8.83 -13.41 14.12
CA SER A 60 -8.27 -12.23 14.80
C SER A 60 -6.87 -12.51 15.33
N ALA A 61 -5.94 -11.59 15.05
CA ALA A 61 -4.54 -11.72 15.43
C ALA A 61 -3.87 -10.35 15.63
N ASN A 62 -2.64 -10.36 16.15
CA ASN A 62 -1.76 -9.20 16.13
C ASN A 62 -1.03 -9.11 14.80
N PHE A 63 -0.88 -7.91 14.23
CA PHE A 63 -0.06 -7.70 13.02
C PHE A 63 1.36 -8.24 13.22
N TYR A 64 1.89 -8.02 14.42
CA TYR A 64 3.22 -8.43 14.82
C TYR A 64 3.14 -9.31 16.08
N PRO A 65 2.99 -10.64 15.94
CA PRO A 65 2.76 -11.54 17.06
C PRO A 65 4.05 -11.86 17.86
N SER A 66 5.22 -11.53 17.33
CA SER A 66 6.52 -11.66 18.01
C SER A 66 7.55 -10.72 17.37
N PRO A 67 8.65 -10.38 18.06
CA PRO A 67 9.67 -9.49 17.50
C PRO A 67 10.14 -9.95 16.12
N LYS A 68 10.25 -9.00 15.19
CA LYS A 68 10.70 -9.23 13.80
C LYS A 68 9.85 -10.22 12.99
N MET A 69 8.63 -10.53 13.42
CA MET A 69 7.70 -11.39 12.69
C MET A 69 6.38 -10.68 12.44
N MET A 70 5.82 -10.84 11.25
CA MET A 70 4.45 -10.47 10.93
C MET A 70 3.54 -11.70 10.86
N GLN A 71 2.27 -11.51 11.22
CA GLN A 71 1.24 -12.52 11.02
C GLN A 71 0.78 -12.55 9.57
N ALA A 72 0.60 -13.75 9.02
CA ALA A 72 0.07 -14.01 7.69
C ALA A 72 -0.77 -15.31 7.70
N TYR A 73 -1.31 -15.68 6.53
CA TYR A 73 -2.10 -16.90 6.39
C TYR A 73 -1.74 -17.61 5.09
N TYR A 74 -1.55 -18.92 5.13
CA TYR A 74 -1.71 -19.73 3.92
C TYR A 74 -3.19 -19.82 3.60
N LEU A 75 -3.54 -19.64 2.33
CA LEU A 75 -4.89 -19.76 1.79
C LEU A 75 -4.88 -20.88 0.74
N THR A 76 -5.66 -21.93 1.00
CA THR A 76 -5.79 -23.05 0.06
C THR A 76 -7.12 -22.96 -0.69
N ILE A 77 -7.04 -22.88 -2.01
CA ILE A 77 -8.17 -22.83 -2.93
C ILE A 77 -8.24 -24.16 -3.67
N SER A 78 -9.33 -24.92 -3.50
CA SER A 78 -9.50 -26.25 -4.11
C SER A 78 -10.15 -26.21 -5.51
N ARG A 79 -10.91 -25.16 -5.80
CA ARG A 79 -11.60 -24.90 -7.07
C ARG A 79 -11.66 -23.40 -7.32
N ALA A 80 -11.88 -22.99 -8.56
CA ALA A 80 -11.96 -21.58 -8.91
C ALA A 80 -13.00 -20.85 -8.02
N THR A 81 -12.55 -19.84 -7.27
CA THR A 81 -13.29 -19.25 -6.14
C THR A 81 -13.26 -17.73 -6.20
N GLU A 82 -14.43 -17.11 -6.09
CA GLU A 82 -14.58 -15.68 -5.89
C GLU A 82 -14.45 -15.37 -4.39
N LEU A 83 -13.75 -14.28 -4.06
CA LEU A 83 -13.41 -13.88 -2.72
C LEU A 83 -13.75 -12.41 -2.48
N ASP A 84 -14.34 -12.13 -1.31
CA ASP A 84 -14.40 -10.79 -0.72
C ASP A 84 -13.56 -10.83 0.58
N ILE A 85 -12.46 -10.10 0.62
CA ILE A 85 -11.51 -10.05 1.75
C ILE A 85 -11.63 -8.70 2.44
N THR A 86 -11.79 -8.72 3.75
CA THR A 86 -11.86 -7.53 4.59
C THR A 86 -10.84 -7.62 5.71
N LEU A 87 -10.03 -6.57 5.88
CA LEU A 87 -9.10 -6.41 6.98
C LEU A 87 -9.54 -5.23 7.83
N HIS A 88 -9.86 -5.50 9.10
CA HIS A 88 -10.28 -4.51 10.07
C HIS A 88 -9.26 -4.43 11.20
N ARG A 89 -8.69 -3.24 11.42
CA ARG A 89 -7.82 -2.97 12.58
C ARG A 89 -8.67 -2.69 13.81
N LYS A 90 -8.41 -3.40 14.90
CA LYS A 90 -9.05 -3.12 16.18
C LYS A 90 -8.43 -1.85 16.78
N ILE A 91 -9.28 -0.88 17.12
CA ILE A 91 -8.84 0.37 17.74
C ILE A 91 -9.56 0.49 19.09
N SER A 92 -8.77 0.62 20.16
CA SER A 92 -9.27 0.66 21.55
C SER A 92 -10.00 1.95 21.91
N LYS A 93 -9.78 3.04 21.14
CA LYS A 93 -10.44 4.33 21.37
C LYS A 93 -11.76 4.40 20.59
N ASN A 94 -12.84 4.68 21.31
CA ASN A 94 -14.21 4.93 20.84
C ASN A 94 -14.33 6.21 19.98
N LEU A 95 -13.52 6.32 18.93
CA LEU A 95 -13.65 7.40 17.97
C LEU A 95 -14.66 6.96 16.93
N ARG A 96 -15.81 7.65 16.87
CA ARG A 96 -16.74 7.59 15.71
C ARG A 96 -16.04 7.90 14.38
N ILE A 97 -14.82 8.43 14.44
CA ILE A 97 -13.94 8.72 13.30
C ILE A 97 -13.41 7.39 12.75
N GLN A 98 -13.74 7.09 11.49
CA GLN A 98 -13.21 5.93 10.73
C GLN A 98 -11.75 6.09 10.29
N ARG A 99 -11.17 7.27 10.47
CA ARG A 99 -9.80 7.60 10.06
C ARG A 99 -8.77 7.06 11.06
N SER A 100 -7.63 6.64 10.54
CA SER A 100 -6.51 6.05 11.29
C SER A 100 -5.19 6.73 10.88
N ASP A 101 -4.32 7.03 11.84
CA ASP A 101 -2.99 7.61 11.58
C ASP A 101 -2.02 6.62 10.90
N VAL A 102 -2.44 5.36 10.75
CA VAL A 102 -1.72 4.32 10.01
C VAL A 102 -2.61 3.80 8.91
N SER A 103 -1.98 3.42 7.79
CA SER A 103 -2.71 2.87 6.65
C SER A 103 -2.74 1.35 6.70
N LEU A 104 -3.82 0.77 6.21
CA LEU A 104 -3.98 -0.67 6.06
C LEU A 104 -3.88 -1.07 4.60
N CYS A 105 -3.44 -2.31 4.37
CA CYS A 105 -3.57 -3.02 3.11
C CYS A 105 -3.72 -4.51 3.41
N VAL A 106 -4.49 -5.22 2.60
CA VAL A 106 -4.49 -6.69 2.56
C VAL A 106 -4.21 -7.13 1.15
N THR A 107 -3.39 -8.16 1.01
CA THR A 107 -3.02 -8.71 -0.29
C THR A 107 -3.01 -10.23 -0.25
N VAL A 108 -3.31 -10.83 -1.39
CA VAL A 108 -3.04 -12.24 -1.66
C VAL A 108 -1.89 -12.29 -2.65
N ILE A 109 -0.85 -13.03 -2.30
CA ILE A 109 0.37 -13.18 -3.09
C ILE A 109 0.64 -14.64 -3.42
N ASN A 110 1.37 -14.85 -4.50
CA ASN A 110 2.10 -16.08 -4.71
C ASN A 110 3.57 -15.88 -4.38
N MET A 111 4.13 -16.80 -3.60
CA MET A 111 5.50 -16.71 -3.14
C MET A 111 6.19 -18.06 -3.07
N GLU A 112 7.51 -18.02 -3.12
CA GLU A 112 8.41 -19.15 -3.00
C GLU A 112 9.40 -18.87 -1.86
N GLU A 113 9.62 -19.86 -0.99
CA GLU A 113 10.72 -19.82 -0.03
C GLU A 113 12.00 -20.35 -0.68
N LYS A 114 13.05 -19.53 -0.66
CA LYS A 114 14.37 -19.88 -1.18
C LYS A 114 15.13 -20.74 -0.16
N PRO A 115 16.13 -21.53 -0.61
CA PRO A 115 16.96 -22.34 0.30
C PRO A 115 17.70 -21.55 1.40
N ASN A 116 17.93 -20.26 1.19
CA ASN A 116 18.54 -19.36 2.18
C ASN A 116 17.50 -18.73 3.13
N GLY A 117 16.28 -19.26 3.16
CA GLY A 117 15.13 -18.79 3.92
C GLY A 117 14.51 -17.48 3.41
N ASN A 118 15.07 -16.80 2.41
CA ASN A 118 14.44 -15.60 1.86
C ASN A 118 13.18 -15.96 1.08
N TYR A 119 12.23 -15.04 1.02
CA TYR A 119 11.02 -15.22 0.24
C TYR A 119 11.12 -14.46 -1.08
N ARG A 120 10.58 -15.04 -2.14
CA ARG A 120 10.40 -14.42 -3.44
C ARG A 120 8.92 -14.29 -3.72
N ILE A 121 8.44 -13.08 -3.92
CA ILE A 121 7.07 -12.85 -4.40
C ILE A 121 7.11 -12.77 -5.92
N TYR A 122 6.33 -13.62 -6.59
CA TYR A 122 6.31 -13.69 -8.06
C TYR A 122 5.01 -13.22 -8.69
N SER A 123 3.93 -13.04 -7.91
CA SER A 123 2.73 -12.34 -8.37
C SER A 123 1.87 -11.85 -7.20
N ILE A 124 1.03 -10.84 -7.46
CA ILE A 124 0.09 -10.26 -6.50
C ILE A 124 -1.32 -10.31 -7.11
N PRO A 125 -2.02 -11.47 -7.09
CA PRO A 125 -3.34 -11.60 -7.72
C PRO A 125 -4.41 -10.69 -7.11
N ILE A 126 -4.33 -10.38 -5.81
CA ILE A 126 -5.29 -9.51 -5.13
C ILE A 126 -4.54 -8.51 -4.25
N VAL A 127 -4.90 -7.23 -4.35
CA VAL A 127 -4.36 -6.17 -3.50
C VAL A 127 -5.45 -5.13 -3.24
N SER A 128 -5.71 -4.86 -1.96
CA SER A 128 -6.62 -3.78 -1.59
C SER A 128 -6.01 -2.41 -1.87
N ARG A 129 -6.85 -1.41 -2.12
CA ARG A 129 -6.40 -0.02 -2.04
C ARG A 129 -5.89 0.27 -0.63
N ARG A 130 -4.67 0.81 -0.55
CA ARG A 130 -4.13 1.31 0.72
C ARG A 130 -4.98 2.48 1.19
N GLY A 131 -5.37 2.46 2.46
CA GLY A 131 -6.19 3.53 3.04
C GLY A 131 -5.91 3.78 4.51
N GLN A 132 -6.02 5.04 4.93
CA GLN A 132 -5.97 5.49 6.34
C GLN A 132 -7.32 5.33 7.03
N HIS A 133 -7.88 4.13 6.90
CA HIS A 133 -9.16 3.76 7.47
C HIS A 133 -8.97 2.64 8.48
N LYS A 134 -9.96 2.42 9.36
CA LYS A 134 -9.98 1.25 10.26
C LYS A 134 -10.16 -0.06 9.50
N LEU A 135 -10.66 0.02 8.27
CA LEU A 135 -11.06 -1.10 7.45
C LEU A 135 -10.58 -0.89 6.02
N VAL A 136 -10.04 -1.94 5.42
CA VAL A 136 -9.86 -2.03 3.97
C VAL A 136 -10.49 -3.32 3.49
N SER A 137 -11.10 -3.27 2.32
CA SER A 137 -11.68 -4.43 1.67
C SER A 137 -11.22 -4.51 0.22
N THR A 138 -11.18 -5.72 -0.30
CA THR A 138 -10.92 -6.00 -1.71
C THR A 138 -11.62 -7.28 -2.08
N ASP A 139 -11.91 -7.43 -3.35
CA ASP A 139 -12.43 -8.66 -3.91
C ASP A 139 -11.49 -9.19 -5.01
N GLY A 140 -11.73 -10.42 -5.43
CA GLY A 140 -10.99 -11.03 -6.52
C GLY A 140 -11.39 -12.47 -6.77
N PHE A 141 -10.74 -13.07 -7.77
CA PHE A 141 -11.00 -14.43 -8.18
C PHE A 141 -9.69 -15.22 -8.22
N LEU A 142 -9.66 -16.37 -7.58
CA LEU A 142 -8.49 -17.23 -7.51
C LEU A 142 -8.75 -18.58 -8.15
N GLN A 143 -7.74 -19.09 -8.83
CA GLN A 143 -7.70 -20.46 -9.36
C GLN A 143 -7.27 -21.43 -8.24
N PRO A 144 -7.42 -22.76 -8.45
CA PRO A 144 -6.91 -23.74 -7.49
C PRO A 144 -5.42 -23.54 -7.21
N GLY A 145 -5.04 -23.57 -5.94
CA GLY A 145 -3.66 -23.36 -5.52
C GLY A 145 -3.52 -22.95 -4.06
N THR A 146 -2.27 -22.78 -3.65
CA THR A 146 -1.90 -22.27 -2.32
C THR A 146 -1.32 -20.87 -2.46
N TYR A 147 -1.93 -19.94 -1.75
CA TYR A 147 -1.57 -18.53 -1.73
C TYR A 147 -1.15 -18.11 -0.33
N VAL A 148 -0.58 -16.92 -0.21
CA VAL A 148 -0.33 -16.27 1.09
C VAL A 148 -1.13 -14.99 1.18
N ILE A 149 -1.90 -14.83 2.26
CA ILE A 149 -2.55 -13.58 2.62
C ILE A 149 -1.61 -12.81 3.54
N LEU A 150 -1.24 -11.59 3.13
CA LEU A 150 -0.45 -10.67 3.95
C LEU A 150 -1.32 -9.49 4.40
N PRO A 151 -1.68 -9.42 5.70
CA PRO A 151 -2.25 -8.23 6.31
C PRO A 151 -1.13 -7.23 6.62
N PHE A 152 -1.15 -6.08 5.96
CA PHE A 152 -0.14 -5.04 6.09
C PHE A 152 -0.63 -3.84 6.89
N LEU A 153 0.24 -3.39 7.80
CA LEU A 153 0.10 -2.16 8.54
C LEU A 153 1.23 -1.22 8.17
N PHE A 154 0.93 -0.16 7.42
CA PHE A 154 1.92 0.85 7.09
C PHE A 154 2.17 1.75 8.29
N ASN A 155 3.24 1.47 9.03
CA ASN A 155 3.76 2.43 9.96
C ASN A 155 4.62 3.46 9.22
N GLN A 156 4.14 4.70 9.23
CA GLN A 156 4.78 5.84 8.57
C GLN A 156 6.24 6.04 9.00
N ILE A 157 6.60 5.60 10.21
CA ILE A 157 7.91 5.80 10.83
C ILE A 157 8.78 4.53 10.83
N ASN A 158 8.30 3.41 10.26
CA ASN A 158 8.94 2.09 10.38
C ASN A 158 9.27 1.69 11.84
N LYS A 159 8.48 2.17 12.81
CA LYS A 159 8.59 1.72 14.21
C LYS A 159 7.73 0.48 14.44
N TYR A 160 8.10 -0.32 15.42
CA TYR A 160 7.20 -1.35 15.90
C TYR A 160 5.98 -0.69 16.58
N LEU A 161 4.77 -1.12 16.23
CA LEU A 161 3.55 -0.70 16.90
C LEU A 161 3.07 -1.86 17.77
N ASP A 162 3.47 -1.85 19.04
CA ASP A 162 3.06 -2.86 20.02
C ASP A 162 1.53 -2.98 20.06
N ASN A 163 1.05 -4.22 20.22
CA ASN A 163 -0.35 -4.56 20.45
C ASN A 163 -1.33 -4.01 19.40
N THR A 164 -0.93 -4.00 18.12
CA THR A 164 -1.86 -3.70 17.04
C THR A 164 -2.57 -4.97 16.57
N GLU A 165 -3.83 -5.10 16.98
CA GLU A 165 -4.71 -6.20 16.59
C GLU A 165 -5.48 -5.92 15.30
N PHE A 166 -5.80 -6.98 14.57
CA PHE A 166 -6.70 -6.96 13.43
C PHE A 166 -7.66 -8.16 13.45
N THR A 167 -8.73 -8.02 12.69
CA THR A 167 -9.63 -9.09 12.28
C THR A 167 -9.60 -9.15 10.76
N ILE A 168 -9.36 -10.34 10.22
CA ILE A 168 -9.54 -10.61 8.79
C ILE A 168 -10.82 -11.43 8.62
N ALA A 169 -11.63 -11.06 7.62
CA ALA A 169 -12.82 -11.79 7.23
C ALA A 169 -12.74 -12.08 5.73
N LEU A 170 -12.90 -13.35 5.36
CA LEU A 170 -12.96 -13.82 4.00
C LEU A 170 -14.36 -14.36 3.76
N HIS A 171 -15.05 -13.81 2.77
CA HIS A 171 -16.26 -14.41 2.22
C HIS A 171 -15.91 -15.03 0.88
N SER A 172 -16.44 -16.20 0.60
CA SER A 172 -16.03 -17.00 -0.55
C SER A 172 -17.19 -17.75 -1.19
N SER A 173 -17.16 -17.90 -2.51
CA SER A 173 -18.19 -18.65 -3.23
C SER A 173 -18.10 -20.18 -3.03
N HIS A 174 -16.96 -20.67 -2.52
CA HIS A 174 -16.72 -22.07 -2.18
C HIS A 174 -15.93 -22.17 -0.89
N VAL A 175 -15.96 -23.34 -0.23
CA VAL A 175 -15.17 -23.59 0.98
C VAL A 175 -13.68 -23.38 0.70
N ILE A 176 -13.06 -22.57 1.56
CA ILE A 176 -11.63 -22.29 1.58
C ILE A 176 -11.02 -22.75 2.91
N ASP A 177 -9.73 -23.01 2.90
CA ASP A 177 -8.96 -23.28 4.12
C ASP A 177 -7.93 -22.17 4.34
N ILE A 178 -7.80 -21.73 5.60
CA ILE A 178 -6.76 -20.78 6.00
C ILE A 178 -5.97 -21.33 7.18
N GLN A 179 -4.66 -21.17 7.12
CA GLN A 179 -3.75 -21.56 8.20
C GLN A 179 -2.86 -20.39 8.60
N ARG A 180 -2.85 -20.05 9.89
CA ARG A 180 -1.94 -19.03 10.42
C ARG A 180 -0.48 -19.43 10.18
N VAL A 181 0.30 -18.48 9.67
CA VAL A 181 1.75 -18.59 9.51
C VAL A 181 2.40 -17.27 9.92
N LYS A 182 3.66 -17.32 10.35
CA LYS A 182 4.43 -16.12 10.69
C LYS A 182 5.57 -15.98 9.69
N PHE A 183 5.78 -14.76 9.18
CA PHE A 183 6.92 -14.45 8.31
C PHE A 183 7.84 -13.42 8.95
N PRO A 184 9.17 -13.53 8.77
CA PRO A 184 10.11 -12.47 9.12
C PRO A 184 9.79 -11.15 8.41
N LEU A 185 9.97 -10.01 9.10
CA LEU A 185 9.62 -8.68 8.57
C LEU A 185 10.29 -8.30 7.26
N ARG A 186 11.45 -8.87 6.92
CA ARG A 186 12.06 -8.71 5.59
C ARG A 186 11.12 -9.01 4.40
N ILE A 187 10.04 -9.77 4.60
CA ILE A 187 9.02 -9.99 3.56
C ILE A 187 8.29 -8.68 3.17
N GLU A 188 8.18 -7.71 4.09
CA GLU A 188 7.59 -6.40 3.81
C GLU A 188 8.37 -5.68 2.71
N ARG A 189 9.71 -5.73 2.77
CA ARG A 189 10.57 -5.17 1.72
C ARG A 189 10.33 -5.82 0.35
N GLU A 190 10.30 -7.15 0.29
CA GLU A 190 10.04 -7.87 -0.97
C GLU A 190 8.64 -7.52 -1.51
N PHE A 191 7.64 -7.43 -0.65
CA PHE A 191 6.29 -7.04 -1.03
C PHE A 191 6.26 -5.63 -1.64
N LEU A 192 6.85 -4.63 -0.98
CA LEU A 192 6.82 -3.25 -1.48
C LEU A 192 7.59 -3.10 -2.81
N ILE A 193 8.72 -3.79 -2.96
CA ILE A 193 9.45 -3.85 -4.22
C ILE A 193 8.56 -4.42 -5.33
N LYS A 194 7.89 -5.54 -5.06
CA LYS A 194 7.06 -6.21 -6.06
C LYS A 194 5.79 -5.45 -6.37
N LEU A 195 5.23 -4.76 -5.39
CA LEU A 195 4.11 -3.85 -5.59
C LEU A 195 4.49 -2.73 -6.56
N CYS A 196 5.67 -2.12 -6.42
CA CYS A 196 6.17 -1.13 -7.38
C CYS A 196 6.42 -1.71 -8.77
N ILE A 197 6.99 -2.91 -8.86
CA ILE A 197 7.27 -3.54 -10.17
C ILE A 197 5.98 -3.91 -10.91
N PHE A 198 4.95 -4.39 -10.21
CA PHE A 198 3.71 -4.85 -10.84
C PHE A 198 2.68 -3.74 -11.06
N HIS A 199 2.65 -2.72 -10.20
CA HIS A 199 1.61 -1.68 -10.21
C HIS A 199 2.15 -0.24 -10.27
N GLY A 200 3.46 -0.05 -10.15
CA GLY A 200 4.08 1.27 -10.28
C GLY A 200 4.29 1.66 -11.73
N GLU A 201 4.29 2.96 -11.98
CA GLU A 201 4.55 3.51 -13.31
C GLU A 201 6.07 3.77 -13.46
N PRO A 202 6.72 3.30 -14.54
CA PRO A 202 8.11 3.64 -14.80
C PRO A 202 8.21 5.13 -15.20
N VAL A 203 9.13 5.86 -14.57
CA VAL A 203 9.36 7.27 -14.88
C VAL A 203 10.18 7.37 -16.17
N ARG A 204 9.68 8.13 -17.13
CA ARG A 204 10.44 8.54 -18.31
C ARG A 204 11.49 9.57 -17.91
N THR A 205 12.74 9.18 -17.88
CA THR A 205 13.87 10.11 -17.70
C THR A 205 14.30 10.67 -19.05
N SER A 206 14.94 11.84 -19.09
CA SER A 206 15.42 12.45 -20.33
C SER A 206 16.28 11.52 -21.18
N LYS A 207 17.05 10.64 -20.53
CA LYS A 207 17.88 9.61 -21.17
C LYS A 207 17.11 8.40 -21.75
N ASN A 208 15.82 8.27 -21.44
CA ASN A 208 14.95 7.20 -21.96
C ASN A 208 14.02 7.70 -23.10
N LEU A 209 14.19 8.95 -23.55
CA LEU A 209 13.40 9.56 -24.63
C LEU A 209 14.06 9.40 -26.00
N ASP A 210 15.36 9.11 -26.04
CA ASP A 210 16.05 8.76 -27.26
C ASP A 210 15.66 7.31 -27.60
N ASN A 211 14.82 7.13 -28.62
CA ASN A 211 14.22 5.84 -29.04
C ASN A 211 15.25 4.80 -29.58
N ASP A 212 16.52 4.93 -29.23
CA ASP A 212 17.54 3.92 -29.49
C ASP A 212 17.58 2.95 -28.30
N ASP A 213 16.89 1.81 -28.43
CA ASP A 213 16.86 0.71 -27.43
C ASP A 213 18.27 0.22 -27.01
N ASN A 214 19.32 0.62 -27.73
CA ASN A 214 20.72 0.32 -27.46
C ASN A 214 21.43 1.31 -26.49
N GLN A 215 20.76 2.35 -26.00
CA GLN A 215 21.35 3.37 -25.11
C GLN A 215 20.66 3.50 -23.73
N SER A 216 19.92 2.48 -23.28
CA SER A 216 19.45 2.46 -21.89
C SER A 216 20.66 2.47 -20.93
N ASP A 217 20.69 3.44 -20.01
CA ASP A 217 21.75 3.53 -19.00
C ASP A 217 21.60 2.51 -17.86
N GLY A 218 20.65 1.57 -18.01
CA GLY A 218 20.40 0.48 -17.09
C GLY A 218 19.67 0.89 -15.81
N VAL A 219 19.15 2.12 -15.73
CA VAL A 219 18.41 2.61 -14.55
C VAL A 219 16.93 2.66 -14.84
N THR A 220 16.11 2.05 -13.97
CA THR A 220 14.65 2.15 -14.03
C THR A 220 14.12 2.66 -12.70
N ILE A 221 13.29 3.70 -12.75
CA ILE A 221 12.69 4.33 -11.58
C ILE A 221 11.19 4.07 -11.64
N TYR A 222 10.63 3.47 -10.60
CA TYR A 222 9.20 3.20 -10.48
C TYR A 222 8.57 4.10 -9.43
N GLU A 223 7.46 4.73 -9.79
CA GLU A 223 6.62 5.48 -8.88
C GLU A 223 5.28 4.77 -8.69
N LEU A 224 5.01 4.30 -7.47
CA LEU A 224 3.68 3.85 -7.08
C LEU A 224 2.93 5.00 -6.41
N LYS A 225 2.13 5.71 -7.21
CA LYS A 225 1.20 6.77 -6.78
C LYS A 225 -0.25 6.46 -7.12
N LYS A 226 -0.47 5.80 -8.26
CA LYS A 226 -1.79 5.49 -8.77
C LYS A 226 -2.41 4.37 -7.91
N TYR A 227 -3.65 4.57 -7.44
CA TYR A 227 -4.35 3.65 -6.53
C TYR A 227 -3.64 3.41 -5.17
N TRP A 228 -2.69 4.28 -4.81
CA TRP A 228 -1.92 4.23 -3.59
C TRP A 228 -2.06 5.55 -2.85
N ASP A 229 -2.56 5.53 -1.61
CA ASP A 229 -2.63 6.74 -0.77
C ASP A 229 -1.23 7.07 -0.23
N GLY A 230 -0.39 7.68 -1.08
CA GLY A 230 0.99 8.03 -0.80
C GLY A 230 1.91 7.89 -2.02
N LEU A 231 3.20 7.69 -1.76
CA LEU A 231 4.21 7.37 -2.77
C LEU A 231 5.08 6.21 -2.28
N ILE A 232 5.44 5.29 -3.19
CA ILE A 232 6.67 4.50 -3.06
C ILE A 232 7.54 4.81 -4.28
N LEU A 233 8.82 5.12 -4.03
CA LEU A 233 9.83 5.31 -5.08
C LEU A 233 10.83 4.16 -5.01
N LEU A 234 10.86 3.34 -6.05
CA LEU A 234 11.80 2.23 -6.23
C LEU A 234 12.76 2.56 -7.37
N VAL A 235 14.05 2.29 -7.17
CA VAL A 235 15.05 2.39 -8.24
C VAL A 235 15.66 1.02 -8.47
N GLU A 236 15.66 0.53 -9.71
CA GLU A 236 16.41 -0.62 -10.18
C GLU A 236 17.66 -0.15 -10.94
N ASN A 237 18.83 -0.52 -10.44
CA ASN A 237 20.10 -0.38 -11.13
C ASN A 237 20.48 -1.72 -11.77
N ARG A 238 20.21 -1.85 -13.07
CA ARG A 238 20.58 -2.99 -13.92
C ARG A 238 21.89 -2.74 -14.67
N HIS A 239 22.58 -1.63 -14.41
CA HIS A 239 23.88 -1.37 -15.00
C HIS A 239 24.89 -2.42 -14.48
N PRO A 240 25.75 -3.01 -15.34
CA PRO A 240 26.64 -4.11 -14.95
C PRO A 240 27.75 -3.73 -13.96
N SER A 241 28.27 -2.50 -14.02
CA SER A 241 29.44 -2.08 -13.22
C SER A 241 29.36 -0.71 -12.52
N LYS A 242 28.32 0.10 -12.76
CA LYS A 242 28.22 1.46 -12.21
C LYS A 242 27.22 1.52 -11.07
N TYR A 243 27.56 2.32 -10.06
CA TYR A 243 26.66 2.68 -8.99
C TYR A 243 25.73 3.80 -9.46
N VAL A 244 24.47 3.76 -9.04
CA VAL A 244 23.54 4.88 -9.19
C VAL A 244 23.65 5.73 -7.93
N HIS A 245 24.10 6.97 -8.07
CA HIS A 245 24.03 7.98 -7.02
C HIS A 245 22.71 8.71 -7.20
N PHE A 246 21.77 8.50 -6.29
CA PHE A 246 20.41 9.00 -6.36
C PHE A 246 20.22 10.11 -5.33
N HIS A 247 19.70 11.26 -5.75
CA HIS A 247 19.36 12.38 -4.90
C HIS A 247 17.85 12.64 -5.02
N PHE A 248 17.13 12.55 -3.91
CA PHE A 248 15.69 12.77 -3.82
C PHE A 248 15.39 13.97 -2.92
N ARG A 249 14.45 14.83 -3.33
CA ARG A 249 14.03 16.02 -2.59
C ARG A 249 12.51 16.11 -2.50
N CYS A 250 11.98 16.43 -1.32
CA CYS A 250 10.54 16.46 -1.05
C CYS A 250 10.13 17.66 -0.17
N THR A 251 10.67 18.83 -0.48
CA THR A 251 10.53 20.06 0.33
C THR A 251 9.16 20.73 0.21
N LEU A 252 8.48 20.57 -0.92
CA LEU A 252 7.19 21.25 -1.20
C LEU A 252 5.96 20.47 -0.71
N SER A 253 6.15 19.26 -0.18
CA SER A 253 5.04 18.42 0.26
C SER A 253 4.36 18.92 1.53
N GLN A 254 3.02 18.88 1.57
CA GLN A 254 2.22 19.31 2.71
C GLN A 254 1.46 18.15 3.32
N ASN A 255 1.35 18.13 4.65
CA ASN A 255 0.66 17.06 5.40
C ASN A 255 1.15 15.65 5.02
N THR A 256 2.47 15.48 4.83
CA THR A 256 3.12 14.22 4.50
C THR A 256 4.07 13.76 5.59
N LEU A 257 4.28 12.45 5.65
CA LEU A 257 5.32 11.81 6.45
C LEU A 257 6.17 10.91 5.55
N ILE A 258 7.48 10.97 5.76
CA ILE A 258 8.51 10.32 4.95
C ILE A 258 9.17 9.23 5.82
N SER A 259 9.34 8.03 5.28
CA SER A 259 9.91 6.89 6.03
C SER A 259 11.36 7.10 6.47
N ARG A 260 12.14 7.87 5.69
CA ARG A 260 13.54 8.22 5.96
C ARG A 260 13.62 9.59 6.61
N LYS A 261 13.43 9.65 7.94
CA LYS A 261 13.37 10.87 8.76
C LYS A 261 14.59 11.79 8.57
N ASP A 262 14.48 12.74 7.66
CA ASP A 262 15.42 13.83 7.49
C ASP A 262 14.75 15.19 7.78
N SER A 263 15.48 16.11 8.42
CA SER A 263 14.96 17.43 8.75
C SER A 263 14.80 18.33 7.51
N GLN A 264 15.57 18.08 6.45
CA GLN A 264 15.55 18.84 5.20
C GLN A 264 14.72 18.17 4.11
N ARG A 265 14.25 16.93 4.34
CA ARG A 265 13.49 16.12 3.36
C ARG A 265 14.29 15.87 2.08
N GLU A 266 15.60 15.73 2.24
CA GLU A 266 16.53 15.33 1.18
C GLU A 266 17.14 13.98 1.51
N LEU A 267 17.23 13.12 0.51
CA LEU A 267 17.79 11.77 0.64
C LEU A 267 18.86 11.57 -0.42
N PHE A 268 19.97 10.96 -0.04
CA PHE A 268 21.00 10.50 -0.96
C PHE A 268 21.23 9.02 -0.77
N ASP A 269 21.13 8.24 -1.84
CA ASP A 269 21.32 6.80 -1.80
C ASP A 269 22.25 6.35 -2.93
N ILE A 270 23.12 5.39 -2.62
CA ILE A 270 23.98 4.72 -3.59
C ILE A 270 23.47 3.30 -3.81
N ILE A 271 23.03 3.02 -5.03
CA ILE A 271 22.48 1.72 -5.40
C ILE A 271 23.55 0.95 -6.19
N PRO A 272 24.03 -0.20 -5.69
CA PRO A 272 25.04 -1.00 -6.38
C PRO A 272 24.62 -1.52 -7.76
N PRO A 273 25.58 -1.89 -8.62
CA PRO A 273 25.29 -2.59 -9.88
C PRO A 273 24.46 -3.86 -9.66
N ASN A 274 23.41 -4.06 -10.45
CA ASN A 274 22.46 -5.19 -10.33
C ASN A 274 21.69 -5.23 -9.01
N TYR A 275 21.42 -4.08 -8.40
CA TYR A 275 20.61 -3.97 -7.19
C TYR A 275 19.41 -3.05 -7.42
N ARG A 276 18.43 -3.18 -6.53
CA ARG A 276 17.29 -2.29 -6.44
C ARG A 276 17.08 -1.83 -5.01
N GLN A 277 16.49 -0.65 -4.84
CA GLN A 277 16.30 -0.05 -3.53
C GLN A 277 15.03 0.78 -3.47
N ILE A 278 14.24 0.60 -2.41
CA ILE A 278 13.17 1.55 -2.08
C ILE A 278 13.84 2.79 -1.48
N ILE A 279 13.81 3.90 -2.22
CA ILE A 279 14.41 5.16 -1.77
C ILE A 279 13.59 5.72 -0.62
N VAL A 280 12.27 5.77 -0.82
CA VAL A 280 11.37 6.44 0.10
C VAL A 280 9.95 5.88 0.00
N THR A 281 9.26 5.83 1.13
CA THR A 281 7.80 5.79 1.16
C THR A 281 7.27 7.10 1.77
N ILE A 282 6.23 7.65 1.15
CA ILE A 282 5.55 8.86 1.63
C ILE A 282 4.11 8.51 1.91
N SER A 283 3.62 8.98 3.05
CA SER A 283 2.25 8.74 3.51
C SER A 283 1.63 10.06 3.94
N ARG A 284 0.30 10.13 3.96
CA ARG A 284 -0.42 11.27 4.54
C ARG A 284 -0.17 11.33 6.05
N LYS A 285 0.16 12.49 6.62
CA LYS A 285 0.44 12.62 8.06
C LYS A 285 -0.85 12.65 8.88
N SER A 286 -1.79 13.53 8.53
CA SER A 286 -3.10 13.64 9.18
C SER A 286 -4.22 13.30 8.20
N PRO A 287 -5.11 12.35 8.52
CA PRO A 287 -6.19 11.97 7.64
C PRO A 287 -7.32 13.01 7.57
N SER A 288 -7.35 13.99 8.49
CA SER A 288 -8.40 15.02 8.57
C SER A 288 -8.22 16.19 7.62
N SER A 289 -7.11 16.24 6.88
CA SER A 289 -6.76 17.36 6.02
C SER A 289 -6.28 16.84 4.67
N SER A 290 -6.43 17.67 3.62
CA SER A 290 -5.81 17.39 2.33
C SER A 290 -4.30 17.24 2.48
N TYR A 291 -3.67 16.56 1.51
CA TYR A 291 -2.24 16.41 1.45
C TYR A 291 -1.77 16.54 0.00
N SER A 292 -0.52 16.94 -0.16
CA SER A 292 0.14 17.05 -1.45
C SER A 292 1.54 16.47 -1.37
N ILE A 293 1.91 15.72 -2.40
CA ILE A 293 3.26 15.20 -2.57
C ILE A 293 3.89 15.96 -3.73
N GLY A 294 4.77 16.90 -3.40
CA GLY A 294 5.67 17.57 -4.33
C GLY A 294 7.10 17.10 -4.09
N HIS A 295 7.68 16.45 -5.10
CA HIS A 295 9.04 15.93 -5.04
C HIS A 295 9.76 16.04 -6.39
N ASP A 296 11.08 15.96 -6.32
CA ASP A 296 11.99 15.94 -7.46
C ASP A 296 13.15 14.99 -7.16
N PHE A 297 13.81 14.48 -8.19
CA PHE A 297 15.01 13.66 -8.02
C PHE A 297 15.95 13.77 -9.20
N GLN A 298 17.22 13.48 -8.93
CA GLN A 298 18.30 13.42 -9.92
C GLN A 298 19.15 12.20 -9.65
N TYR A 299 19.75 11.63 -10.69
CA TYR A 299 20.74 10.58 -10.52
C TYR A 299 21.90 10.69 -11.49
N ILE A 300 23.05 10.15 -11.08
CA ILE A 300 24.23 9.99 -11.91
C ILE A 300 24.79 8.57 -11.79
N LEU A 301 25.42 8.10 -12.86
CA LEU A 301 26.19 6.85 -12.82
C LEU A 301 27.63 7.15 -12.39
N SER A 302 28.14 6.37 -11.45
CA SER A 302 29.46 6.58 -10.87
C SER A 302 30.22 5.26 -10.71
N SER A 303 31.54 5.33 -10.80
CA SER A 303 32.42 4.23 -10.38
C SER A 303 32.64 4.22 -8.86
N GLN A 304 32.21 5.27 -8.14
CA GLN A 304 32.41 5.40 -6.69
C GLN A 304 31.25 4.77 -5.92
N ASN A 305 31.57 4.10 -4.82
CA ASN A 305 30.61 3.45 -3.93
C ASN A 305 30.30 4.29 -2.66
N PHE A 306 30.65 5.57 -2.65
CA PHE A 306 30.37 6.50 -1.56
C PHE A 306 30.00 7.88 -2.10
N ILE A 307 29.23 8.63 -1.30
CA ILE A 307 28.98 10.06 -1.44
C ILE A 307 29.83 10.78 -0.41
N LYS A 308 30.25 12.00 -0.74
CA LYS A 308 30.82 12.94 0.22
C LYS A 308 29.71 13.90 0.62
N TYR A 309 29.31 13.89 1.88
CA TYR A 309 28.30 14.82 2.42
C TYR A 309 28.88 15.54 3.64
N GLY A 310 28.67 16.86 3.73
CA GLY A 310 29.24 17.70 4.79
C GLY A 310 30.77 17.73 4.79
N GLU A 311 31.38 17.61 5.98
CA GLU A 311 32.84 17.66 6.26
C GLU A 311 33.65 16.48 5.68
N GLY A 312 33.28 15.93 4.52
CA GLY A 312 34.04 14.89 3.83
C GLY A 312 33.80 13.47 4.34
N VAL A 313 32.79 13.24 5.18
CA VAL A 313 32.40 11.89 5.63
C VAL A 313 31.90 11.08 4.44
N LYS A 314 32.55 9.93 4.21
CA LYS A 314 32.14 8.96 3.18
C LYS A 314 31.01 8.10 3.73
N GLN A 315 29.88 8.08 3.04
CA GLN A 315 28.74 7.22 3.35
C GLN A 315 28.05 6.77 2.07
N LYS A 316 27.19 5.75 2.16
CA LYS A 316 26.36 5.28 1.03
C LYS A 316 24.95 5.85 1.03
N HIS A 317 24.44 6.14 2.22
CA HIS A 317 23.05 6.50 2.45
C HIS A 317 23.00 7.71 3.38
N TRP A 318 22.16 8.67 3.02
CA TRP A 318 21.80 9.82 3.84
C TRP A 318 20.28 10.03 3.80
N PRO A 319 19.60 10.04 4.96
CA PRO A 319 20.08 9.60 6.27
C PRO A 319 20.59 8.16 6.27
N LYS A 320 21.42 7.81 7.25
CA LYS A 320 21.99 6.47 7.40
C LYS A 320 20.89 5.41 7.50
N ILE A 321 21.13 4.27 6.85
CA ILE A 321 20.32 3.05 6.94
C ILE A 321 21.10 2.04 7.79
N ASP A 322 20.42 1.23 8.58
CA ASP A 322 21.05 0.08 9.24
C ASP A 322 21.31 -1.04 8.22
N GLU A 323 22.55 -1.12 7.74
CA GLU A 323 23.08 -2.14 6.82
C GLU A 323 23.42 -3.48 7.50
N SER A 324 23.07 -3.70 8.77
CA SER A 324 23.33 -4.99 9.43
C SER A 324 22.63 -6.15 8.72
N GLN A 325 23.27 -7.32 8.67
CA GLN A 325 22.72 -8.50 7.96
C GLN A 325 21.37 -8.98 8.52
N LEU A 326 21.05 -8.59 9.75
CA LEU A 326 19.80 -8.92 10.46
C LEU A 326 18.76 -7.78 10.39
N SER A 327 19.02 -6.74 9.61
CA SER A 327 18.13 -5.59 9.46
C SER A 327 16.93 -5.92 8.58
N ASP A 328 15.75 -5.61 9.11
CA ASP A 328 14.47 -5.72 8.41
C ASP A 328 14.12 -4.39 7.70
N ASP A 329 15.08 -3.46 7.57
CA ASP A 329 14.82 -2.16 6.95
C ASP A 329 14.42 -2.32 5.47
N ILE A 330 13.25 -1.77 5.14
CA ILE A 330 12.66 -1.78 3.81
C ILE A 330 13.51 -1.01 2.77
N HIS A 331 14.39 -0.13 3.24
CA HIS A 331 15.24 0.71 2.39
C HIS A 331 16.57 0.07 2.03
N LEU A 332 16.86 -1.13 2.49
CA LEU A 332 18.11 -1.81 2.15
C LEU A 332 18.16 -2.23 0.66
N PRO A 333 19.30 -2.04 -0.01
CA PRO A 333 19.51 -2.56 -1.36
C PRO A 333 19.32 -4.08 -1.44
N GLN A 334 18.58 -4.53 -2.45
CA GLN A 334 18.35 -5.94 -2.75
C GLN A 334 18.93 -6.28 -4.12
N CYS A 335 19.67 -7.39 -4.22
CA CYS A 335 20.19 -7.87 -5.49
C CYS A 335 19.06 -8.26 -6.46
N ILE A 336 19.15 -7.80 -7.70
CA ILE A 336 18.33 -8.23 -8.84
C ILE A 336 18.95 -9.55 -9.32
N PHE A 337 18.45 -10.68 -8.83
CA PHE A 337 18.87 -11.97 -9.38
C PHE A 337 18.52 -12.01 -10.87
N SER A 338 19.52 -12.16 -11.75
CA SER A 338 19.24 -12.54 -13.14
C SER A 338 18.56 -13.90 -13.08
N VAL A 339 17.29 -13.97 -13.45
CA VAL A 339 16.69 -15.26 -13.75
C VAL A 339 17.42 -15.74 -15.00
N LYS A 340 18.42 -16.61 -14.83
CA LYS A 340 18.76 -17.53 -15.91
C LYS A 340 17.53 -18.43 -16.01
N HIS A 341 16.65 -18.13 -16.96
CA HIS A 341 15.73 -19.14 -17.45
C HIS A 341 16.61 -20.23 -18.05
N ASN A 342 16.86 -21.28 -17.27
CA ASN A 342 17.33 -22.55 -17.81
C ASN A 342 16.11 -23.33 -18.29
#